data_AF-H3C4J0-F1
#
_entry.id   AF-H3C4J0-F1
#
_cell.length_a   1.000
_cell.length_b   1.000
_cell.length_c   1.000
_cell.angle_alpha   90.00
_cell.angle_beta   90.00
_cell.angle_gamma   90.00
#
_symmetry.space_group_name_H-M   'P 1'
#
loop_
_entity.id
_entity.type
_entity.pdbx_description
1 polymer ?
#
loop_
_entity_poly.entity_id
_entity_poly.type
_entity_poly.pdbx_seq_one_letter_code
_entity_poly.pdbx_strand_id
1 'polypeptide(L)'
;MAHRFTFGSTSNPSKTASATLPEADEYATSDTRANCDPNKLLLCPFDKNHRIRSSRFPYHIIKCRKNHPKLASELQSCPFNARHLVPKPELQAHIETCSDRTLVDGGEEADDHAPPFMLGTKNN
;
A
#
# COMPACT_ATOMS: atom_id res chain seq x y z
N MET A 1 26.86 -35.22 23.58
CA MET A 1 25.58 -35.67 22.97
C MET A 1 25.66 -35.43 21.47
N ALA A 2 25.51 -36.48 20.67
CA ALA A 2 25.69 -36.46 19.21
C ALA A 2 24.57 -35.68 18.49
N HIS A 3 24.95 -34.76 17.60
CA HIS A 3 24.02 -34.07 16.69
C HIS A 3 23.65 -35.00 15.54
N ARG A 4 22.41 -35.52 15.54
CA ARG A 4 21.84 -36.23 14.38
C ARG A 4 21.30 -35.20 13.39
N PHE A 5 22.06 -34.97 12.33
CA PHE A 5 21.58 -34.32 11.12
C PHE A 5 20.78 -35.33 10.28
N THR A 6 19.59 -34.94 9.82
CA THR A 6 18.85 -35.68 8.79
C THR A 6 18.50 -34.70 7.67
N PHE A 7 19.09 -34.90 6.50
CA PHE A 7 18.67 -34.26 5.26
C PHE A 7 17.72 -35.23 4.56
N GLY A 8 16.43 -34.87 4.49
CA GLY A 8 15.41 -35.64 3.79
C GLY A 8 15.09 -35.00 2.44
N SER A 9 15.85 -35.33 1.39
CA SER A 9 15.46 -35.05 0.01
C SER A 9 14.49 -36.12 -0.46
N THR A 10 13.25 -35.75 -0.75
CA THR A 10 12.35 -36.57 -1.58
C THR A 10 12.05 -35.81 -2.85
N SER A 11 12.85 -36.09 -3.87
CA SER A 11 12.46 -35.92 -5.26
C SER A 11 11.36 -36.94 -5.57
N ASN A 12 10.23 -36.49 -6.13
CA ASN A 12 9.75 -37.11 -7.37
C ASN A 12 8.77 -36.22 -8.15
N PRO A 13 8.69 -36.40 -9.49
CA PRO A 13 8.15 -35.43 -10.42
C PRO A 13 6.71 -35.71 -10.88
N SER A 14 6.12 -34.69 -11.49
CA SER A 14 5.12 -34.68 -12.57
C SER A 14 3.94 -35.67 -12.52
N LYS A 15 2.73 -35.14 -12.30
CA LYS A 15 1.51 -35.68 -12.93
C LYS A 15 0.70 -34.55 -13.55
N THR A 16 0.85 -34.42 -14.86
CA THR A 16 -0.14 -33.80 -15.75
C THR A 16 -1.34 -34.73 -15.85
N ALA A 17 -2.54 -34.21 -15.61
CA ALA A 17 -3.78 -34.76 -16.13
C ALA A 17 -4.78 -33.61 -16.26
N SER A 18 -4.95 -33.14 -17.48
CA SER A 18 -6.04 -32.26 -17.88
C SER A 18 -7.36 -33.01 -17.74
N ALA A 19 -8.33 -32.38 -17.07
CA ALA A 19 -9.74 -32.70 -17.21
C ALA A 19 -10.53 -31.38 -17.11
N THR A 20 -11.11 -31.00 -18.24
CA THR A 20 -11.96 -29.85 -18.52
C THR A 20 -13.14 -29.72 -17.55
N LEU A 21 -13.42 -28.51 -17.07
CA LEU A 21 -14.77 -28.06 -16.72
C LEU A 21 -14.95 -26.57 -17.11
N PRO A 22 -16.19 -26.15 -17.40
CA PRO A 22 -16.53 -25.09 -18.35
C PRO A 22 -16.64 -23.69 -17.73
N GLU A 23 -16.60 -22.70 -18.61
CA GLU A 23 -17.03 -21.32 -18.41
C GLU A 23 -18.46 -21.26 -17.85
N ALA A 24 -18.64 -20.68 -16.66
CA ALA A 24 -19.87 -20.05 -16.20
C ALA A 24 -19.60 -19.21 -14.93
N ASP A 25 -19.68 -17.88 -15.09
CA ASP A 25 -19.99 -16.87 -14.07
C ASP A 25 -19.13 -16.79 -12.79
N GLU A 26 -17.99 -16.10 -12.86
CA GLU A 26 -17.57 -15.20 -11.76
C GLU A 26 -17.82 -13.73 -12.17
N TYR A 27 -19.10 -13.43 -12.28
CA TYR A 27 -19.67 -12.09 -12.36
C TYR A 27 -19.50 -11.37 -11.00
N ALA A 28 -19.09 -10.12 -11.06
CA ALA A 28 -18.67 -9.27 -9.95
C ALA A 28 -19.62 -9.28 -8.74
N THR A 29 -19.06 -9.50 -7.55
CA THR A 29 -19.51 -8.80 -6.34
C THR A 29 -18.48 -7.73 -5.98
N SER A 30 -18.89 -6.50 -6.26
CA SER A 30 -18.36 -5.27 -5.72
C SER A 30 -18.45 -5.29 -4.19
N ASP A 31 -17.33 -5.45 -3.49
CA ASP A 31 -17.17 -4.88 -2.15
C ASP A 31 -15.88 -4.06 -2.06
N THR A 32 -16.11 -2.78 -1.88
CA THR A 32 -15.21 -1.66 -1.82
C THR A 32 -14.21 -1.81 -0.68
N ARG A 33 -12.95 -2.13 -1.01
CA ARG A 33 -11.74 -1.68 -0.30
C ARG A 33 -10.52 -2.18 -1.03
N ALA A 34 -9.68 -1.25 -1.50
CA ALA A 34 -8.37 -1.57 -2.04
C ALA A 34 -7.59 -2.42 -1.03
N ASN A 35 -7.56 -3.74 -1.21
CA ASN A 35 -6.78 -4.65 -0.39
C ASN A 35 -5.30 -4.37 -0.64
N CYS A 36 -4.76 -3.40 0.08
CA CYS A 36 -3.34 -3.09 0.12
C CYS A 36 -2.64 -4.21 0.89
N ASP A 37 -2.46 -5.37 0.24
CA ASP A 37 -1.77 -6.50 0.82
C ASP A 37 -0.41 -6.03 1.42
N PRO A 38 -0.24 -6.14 2.75
CA PRO A 38 0.93 -5.62 3.45
C PRO A 38 2.22 -6.40 3.13
N ASN A 39 2.08 -7.62 2.60
CA ASN A 39 3.15 -8.51 2.18
C ASN A 39 3.49 -8.39 0.69
N LYS A 40 2.64 -7.73 -0.11
CA LYS A 40 2.93 -7.46 -1.52
C LYS A 40 4.29 -6.77 -1.67
N LEU A 41 5.12 -7.29 -2.57
CA LEU A 41 6.43 -6.73 -2.87
C LEU A 41 6.33 -5.62 -3.92
N LEU A 42 6.91 -4.47 -3.62
CA LEU A 42 7.03 -3.29 -4.48
C LEU A 42 8.49 -3.08 -4.86
N LEU A 43 8.72 -2.58 -6.06
CA LEU A 43 10.06 -2.24 -6.55
C LEU A 43 10.48 -0.86 -6.05
N CYS A 44 11.73 -0.68 -5.65
CA CYS A 44 12.23 0.65 -5.29
C CYS A 44 12.50 1.50 -6.55
N PRO A 45 12.06 2.77 -6.59
CA PRO A 45 12.38 3.68 -7.69
C PRO A 45 13.85 4.12 -7.74
N PHE A 46 14.57 4.05 -6.61
CA PHE A 46 15.99 4.40 -6.57
C PHE A 46 16.90 3.24 -7.01
N ASP A 47 16.44 1.99 -6.86
CA ASP A 47 17.21 0.80 -7.18
C ASP A 47 16.29 -0.37 -7.58
N LYS A 48 16.44 -0.83 -8.83
CA LYS A 48 15.65 -1.92 -9.41
C LYS A 48 15.93 -3.28 -8.77
N ASN A 49 17.02 -3.42 -8.02
CA ASN A 49 17.38 -4.65 -7.34
C ASN A 49 16.61 -4.81 -6.01
N HIS A 50 16.01 -3.75 -5.48
CA HIS A 50 15.26 -3.81 -4.23
C HIS A 50 13.78 -4.15 -4.45
N ARG A 51 13.34 -5.26 -3.85
CA ARG A 51 11.93 -5.67 -3.73
C ARG A 51 11.52 -5.62 -2.27
N ILE A 52 10.61 -4.73 -1.91
CA ILE A 52 10.26 -4.39 -0.51
C ILE A 52 8.78 -4.60 -0.28
N ARG A 53 8.42 -5.18 0.86
CA ARG A 53 7.01 -5.31 1.26
C ARG A 53 6.34 -3.94 1.38
N SER A 54 5.07 -3.83 0.97
CA SER A 54 4.27 -2.59 1.04
C SER A 54 4.35 -1.94 2.41
N SER A 55 4.23 -2.73 3.49
CA SER A 55 4.31 -2.27 4.88
C SER A 55 5.64 -1.61 5.26
N ARG A 56 6.75 -2.02 4.62
CA ARG A 56 8.10 -1.50 4.90
C ARG A 56 8.54 -0.44 3.88
N PHE A 57 7.77 -0.23 2.82
CA PHE A 57 8.14 0.65 1.72
C PHE A 57 8.40 2.11 2.17
N PRO A 58 7.55 2.76 2.98
CA PRO A 58 7.80 4.15 3.41
C PRO A 58 9.13 4.30 4.17
N TYR A 59 9.39 3.37 5.10
CA TYR A 59 10.64 3.35 5.85
C TYR A 59 11.86 3.07 4.96
N HIS A 60 11.72 2.19 3.96
CA HIS A 60 12.77 1.89 3.00
C HIS A 60 13.15 3.13 2.18
N ILE A 61 12.16 3.87 1.65
CA ILE A 61 12.39 5.07 0.85
C ILE A 61 13.20 6.13 1.61
N ILE A 62 12.90 6.38 2.89
CA ILE A 62 13.64 7.36 3.71
C ILE A 62 15.14 7.00 3.79
N LYS A 63 15.46 5.72 3.96
CA LYS A 63 16.85 5.24 4.03
C LYS A 63 17.51 5.20 2.65
N CYS A 64 16.83 4.64 1.66
CA CYS A 64 17.34 4.48 0.31
C CYS A 64 17.65 5.84 -0.34
N ARG A 65 16.80 6.85 -0.10
CA ARG A 65 17.03 8.23 -0.55
C ARG A 65 18.38 8.81 -0.08
N LYS A 66 18.84 8.46 1.12
CA LYS A 66 20.14 8.93 1.65
C LYS A 66 21.33 8.31 0.90
N ASN A 67 21.17 7.08 0.42
CA ASN A 67 22.21 6.35 -0.31
C ASN A 67 22.28 6.72 -1.80
N HIS A 68 21.19 7.27 -2.36
CA HIS A 68 21.09 7.65 -3.77
C HIS A 68 20.82 9.16 -3.95
N PRO A 69 21.76 10.05 -3.58
CA PRO A 69 21.53 11.50 -3.56
C PRO A 69 21.23 12.10 -4.95
N LYS A 70 21.76 11.49 -6.02
CA LYS A 70 21.51 11.93 -7.41
C LYS A 70 20.02 11.81 -7.76
N LEU A 71 19.47 10.61 -7.63
CA LEU A 71 18.04 10.35 -7.88
C LEU A 71 17.14 11.02 -6.83
N ALA A 72 17.60 11.15 -5.59
CA ALA A 72 16.88 11.89 -4.54
C ALA A 72 16.67 13.37 -4.87
N SER A 73 17.57 13.95 -5.67
CA SER A 73 17.45 15.33 -6.13
C SER A 73 16.40 15.48 -7.23
N GLU A 74 16.13 14.43 -7.98
CA GLU A 74 15.21 14.41 -9.12
C GLU A 74 13.81 13.99 -8.70
N LEU A 75 13.69 13.05 -7.75
CA LEU A 75 12.43 12.49 -7.26
C LEU A 75 11.99 13.16 -5.96
N GLN A 76 10.68 13.34 -5.81
CA GLN A 76 10.01 13.81 -4.60
C GLN A 76 8.85 12.90 -4.23
N SER A 77 8.52 12.83 -2.95
CA SER A 77 7.34 12.11 -2.45
C SER A 77 6.09 12.95 -2.61
N CYS A 78 5.00 12.33 -3.06
CA CYS A 78 3.68 12.97 -3.06
C CYS A 78 3.24 13.35 -1.63
N PRO A 79 2.61 14.53 -1.43
CA PRO A 79 2.10 14.94 -0.13
C PRO A 79 0.96 14.06 0.40
N PHE A 80 0.16 13.44 -0.48
CA PHE A 80 -0.99 12.62 -0.09
C PHE A 80 -0.62 11.16 0.16
N ASN A 81 0.39 10.63 -0.55
CA ASN A 81 0.82 9.25 -0.41
C ASN A 81 2.34 9.13 -0.54
N ALA A 82 3.00 8.78 0.57
CA ALA A 82 4.45 8.60 0.63
C ALA A 82 4.99 7.44 -0.24
N ARG A 83 4.11 6.59 -0.79
CA ARG A 83 4.49 5.55 -1.76
C ARG A 83 4.67 6.10 -3.16
N HIS A 84 4.05 7.23 -3.50
CA HIS A 84 4.22 7.87 -4.80
C HIS A 84 5.53 8.67 -4.80
N LEU A 85 6.46 8.23 -5.64
CA LEU A 85 7.70 8.93 -5.93
C LEU A 85 7.64 9.44 -7.37
N VAL A 86 7.68 10.75 -7.51
CA VAL A 86 7.42 11.45 -8.77
C VAL A 86 8.59 12.40 -9.05
N PRO A 87 9.01 12.56 -10.31
CA PRO A 87 9.98 13.58 -10.67
C PRO A 87 9.50 14.98 -10.26
N LYS A 88 10.42 15.82 -9.76
CA LYS A 88 10.15 17.23 -9.40
C LYS A 88 9.33 18.00 -10.44
N PRO A 89 9.67 17.99 -11.74
CA PRO A 89 8.91 18.77 -12.72
C PRO A 89 7.48 18.26 -12.92
N GLU A 90 7.24 16.97 -12.67
CA GLU A 90 5.94 16.32 -12.88
C GLU A 90 5.09 16.28 -11.60
N LEU A 91 5.67 16.65 -10.45
CA LEU A 91 4.99 16.58 -9.15
C LEU A 91 3.72 17.43 -9.11
N GLN A 92 3.73 18.61 -9.73
CA GLN A 92 2.57 19.50 -9.75
C GLN A 92 1.41 18.88 -10.54
N ALA A 93 1.68 18.34 -11.72
CA ALA A 93 0.70 17.62 -12.52
C ALA A 93 0.19 16.37 -11.77
N HIS A 94 1.09 15.64 -11.11
CA HIS A 94 0.72 14.49 -10.28
C HIS A 94 -0.23 14.88 -9.14
N ILE A 95 0.01 15.99 -8.43
CA ILE A 95 -0.85 16.45 -7.35
C ILE A 95 -2.28 16.68 -7.87
N GLU A 96 -2.42 17.24 -9.07
CA GLU A 96 -3.73 17.49 -9.68
C GLU A 96 -4.47 16.19 -10.02
N THR A 97 -3.75 15.16 -10.47
CA THR A 97 -4.32 13.88 -10.91
C THR A 97 -4.18 12.74 -9.89
N CYS A 98 -3.73 13.01 -8.66
CA CYS A 98 -3.40 11.97 -7.69
C CYS A 98 -4.67 11.27 -7.20
N SER A 99 -4.75 9.95 -7.32
CA SER A 99 -5.90 9.15 -6.89
C SER A 99 -6.15 9.23 -5.38
N ASP A 100 -5.11 9.47 -4.58
CA ASP A 100 -5.23 9.60 -3.12
C ASP A 100 -5.65 11.01 -2.67
N ARG A 101 -5.75 11.99 -3.59
CA ARG A 101 -6.15 13.38 -3.27
C ARG A 101 -7.62 13.46 -2.83
N THR A 102 -8.50 12.66 -3.43
CA THR A 102 -9.96 12.71 -3.21
C THR A 102 -10.42 11.99 -1.95
N LEU A 103 -9.57 11.16 -1.33
CA LEU A 103 -9.91 10.47 -0.08
C LEU A 103 -9.94 11.40 1.15
N VAL A 104 -9.44 12.64 1.02
CA VAL A 104 -9.45 13.63 2.11
C VAL A 104 -10.70 14.54 2.06
N ASP A 105 -11.43 14.56 0.95
CA ASP A 105 -12.56 15.47 0.71
C ASP A 105 -13.95 14.81 0.90
N GLY A 106 -14.00 13.50 1.15
CA GLY A 106 -15.26 12.75 1.35
C GLY A 106 -15.79 12.75 2.79
N GLY A 107 -15.60 13.84 3.54
CA GLY A 107 -15.95 13.95 4.96
C GLY A 107 -16.86 15.11 5.32
N GLU A 108 -17.50 15.76 4.35
CA GLU A 108 -18.59 16.70 4.60
C GLU A 108 -19.94 16.02 4.38
N GLU A 109 -20.44 15.35 5.41
CA GLU A 109 -21.88 15.23 5.64
C GLU A 109 -22.13 15.78 7.04
N ALA A 110 -22.74 16.97 7.08
CA ALA A 110 -23.23 17.60 8.28
C ALA A 110 -24.40 16.77 8.83
N ASP A 111 -24.17 15.97 9.88
CA ASP A 111 -25.25 15.63 10.80
C ASP A 111 -25.36 16.71 11.88
N ASP A 112 -26.43 17.49 11.74
CA ASP A 112 -26.99 18.39 12.74
C ASP A 112 -27.43 17.54 13.96
N HIS A 113 -26.48 17.18 14.81
CA HIS A 113 -26.79 16.74 16.16
C HIS A 113 -25.79 17.33 17.16
N ALA A 114 -25.83 18.65 17.27
CA ALA A 114 -25.34 19.33 18.46
C ALA A 114 -26.03 18.70 19.69
N PRO A 115 -25.31 18.03 20.60
CA PRO A 115 -25.91 17.69 21.88
C PRO A 115 -26.20 19.03 22.58
N PRO A 116 -27.42 19.26 23.07
CA PRO A 116 -27.76 20.52 23.71
C PRO A 116 -26.81 20.73 24.89
N PHE A 117 -26.08 21.84 24.82
CA PHE A 117 -25.26 22.36 25.90
C PHE A 117 -26.19 22.56 27.11
N MET A 118 -26.15 21.64 28.07
CA MET A 118 -26.92 21.75 29.30
C MET A 118 -26.39 22.95 30.08
N LEU A 119 -27.09 24.10 29.97
CA LEU A 119 -26.82 25.28 30.76
C LEU A 119 -27.06 24.95 32.23
N GLY A 120 -25.96 24.72 32.96
CA GLY A 120 -26.00 24.51 34.40
C GLY A 120 -26.44 25.79 35.12
N THR A 121 -27.71 25.85 35.49
CA THR A 121 -28.20 26.78 36.51
C THR A 121 -27.61 26.38 37.85
N LYS A 122 -26.68 27.19 38.36
CA LYS A 122 -26.24 27.11 39.76
C LYS A 122 -26.73 28.37 40.47
N ASN A 123 -27.93 28.27 41.02
CA ASN A 123 -28.42 29.18 42.06
C ASN A 123 -28.01 28.59 43.42
N ASN A 124 -27.03 29.20 44.08
CA ASN A 124 -27.01 29.49 45.53
C ASN A 124 -25.77 30.33 45.83
#